data_AF-A0A4Z0M3I5-F1
#
_entry.id   AF-A0A4Z0M3I5-F1
#
_cell.length_a   1.000
_cell.length_b   1.000
_cell.length_c   1.000
_cell.angle_alpha   90.00
_cell.angle_beta   90.00
_cell.angle_gamma   90.00
#
_symmetry.space_group_name_H-M   'P 1'
#
loop_
_entity.id
_entity.type
_entity.pdbx_description
1 polymer ?
#
loop_
_entity_poly.entity_id
_entity_poly.type
_entity_poly.pdbx_seq_one_letter_code
_entity_poly.pdbx_strand_id
1 'polypeptide(L)'
;MLTIKPTASVGENPGGDLEVFAVIDGKKVFLPPEANYVMQDRRGLWYYSKRKPRPKEGDWTPNKTSIACRSEGGYVRALKTDTLLPWLDTCQRTVRMVSGAGLAERRPAD
;
A
#
# COMPACT_ATOMS: atom_id res chain seq x y z
N MET A 1 -12.81 19.64 12.51
CA MET A 1 -11.85 18.52 12.65
C MET A 1 -12.08 17.57 11.49
N LEU A 2 -11.19 17.57 10.49
CA LEU A 2 -11.29 16.67 9.33
C LEU A 2 -10.78 15.28 9.77
N THR A 3 -11.70 14.38 10.11
CA THR A 3 -11.36 13.00 10.47
C THR A 3 -10.90 12.28 9.22
N ILE A 4 -9.58 12.21 9.00
CA ILE A 4 -9.00 11.37 7.96
C ILE A 4 -9.34 9.92 8.30
N LYS A 5 -10.09 9.25 7.43
CA LYS A 5 -10.34 7.81 7.56
C LYS A 5 -9.05 7.06 7.20
N PRO A 6 -8.67 6.01 7.95
CA PRO A 6 -7.55 5.17 7.54
C PRO A 6 -7.89 4.50 6.21
N THR A 7 -6.93 4.52 5.28
CA THR A 7 -7.05 3.90 3.96
C THR A 7 -6.24 2.60 3.87
N ALA A 8 -5.46 2.30 4.90
CA ALA A 8 -4.63 1.11 5.01
C ALA A 8 -4.47 0.68 6.48
N SER A 9 -4.15 -0.59 6.68
CA SER A 9 -3.90 -1.19 7.99
C SER A 9 -2.49 -1.77 8.06
N VAL A 10 -1.81 -1.64 9.20
CA VAL A 10 -0.47 -2.21 9.42
C VAL A 10 -0.61 -3.43 10.32
N GLY A 11 0.02 -4.54 9.95
CA GLY A 11 0.10 -5.74 10.79
C GLY A 11 -1.14 -6.64 10.80
N GLU A 12 -2.35 -6.09 10.74
CA GLU A 12 -3.60 -6.87 10.74
C GLU A 12 -4.36 -6.76 9.40
N ASN A 13 -4.73 -7.92 8.83
CA ASN A 13 -5.59 -8.00 7.66
C ASN A 13 -7.05 -7.68 8.10
N PRO A 14 -7.78 -6.78 7.41
CA PRO A 14 -9.19 -6.49 7.71
C PRO A 14 -10.19 -7.64 7.46
N GLY A 15 -9.75 -8.90 7.34
CA GLY A 15 -10.64 -10.07 7.36
C GLY A 15 -11.29 -10.44 6.02
N GLY A 16 -10.64 -10.14 4.89
CA GLY A 16 -11.12 -10.53 3.55
C GLY A 16 -10.42 -11.76 2.96
N ASP A 17 -11.09 -12.42 2.00
CA ASP A 17 -10.58 -13.58 1.22
C ASP A 17 -9.40 -13.23 0.29
N LEU A 18 -9.20 -11.93 0.02
CA LEU A 18 -8.13 -11.41 -0.80
C LEU A 18 -7.28 -10.44 0.01
N GLU A 19 -6.05 -10.83 0.31
CA GLU A 19 -5.06 -9.96 0.89
C GLU A 19 -4.37 -9.16 -0.22
N VAL A 20 -4.52 -7.83 -0.20
CA VAL A 20 -3.74 -6.91 -1.02
C VAL A 20 -2.83 -6.12 -0.10
N PHE A 21 -1.53 -6.13 -0.35
CA PHE A 21 -0.57 -5.44 0.51
C PHE A 21 0.68 -4.97 -0.22
N ALA A 22 1.42 -4.09 0.44
CA ALA A 22 2.79 -3.74 0.10
C ALA A 22 3.68 -3.89 1.33
N VAL A 23 4.97 -4.17 1.11
CA VAL A 23 5.98 -4.14 2.18
C VAL A 23 6.65 -2.79 2.14
N ILE A 24 6.40 -1.97 3.16
CA ILE A 24 6.94 -0.61 3.28
C ILE A 24 7.71 -0.55 4.59
N ASP A 25 8.99 -0.19 4.52
CA ASP A 25 9.89 -0.13 5.68
C ASP A 25 9.90 -1.44 6.51
N GLY A 26 9.95 -2.58 5.81
CA GLY A 26 9.90 -3.92 6.43
C GLY A 26 8.55 -4.33 7.01
N LYS A 27 7.53 -3.47 6.97
CA LYS A 27 6.19 -3.74 7.52
C LYS A 27 5.18 -4.06 6.42
N LYS A 28 4.33 -5.07 6.67
CA LYS A 28 3.19 -5.39 5.81
C LYS A 28 2.09 -4.34 5.99
N VAL A 29 1.81 -3.60 4.93
CA VAL A 29 0.75 -2.60 4.86
C VAL A 29 -0.36 -3.14 3.99
N PHE A 30 -1.49 -3.50 4.61
CA PHE A 30 -2.68 -3.97 3.94
C PHE A 30 -3.41 -2.80 3.28
N LEU A 31 -3.79 -3.01 2.02
CA LEU A 31 -4.37 -2.00 1.15
C LEU A 31 -5.75 -2.49 0.66
N PRO A 32 -6.60 -1.57 0.18
CA PRO A 32 -7.87 -1.94 -0.41
C PRO A 32 -7.69 -2.83 -1.66
N PRO A 33 -8.67 -3.67 -2.01
CA PRO A 33 -8.59 -4.59 -3.16
C PRO A 33 -8.29 -3.89 -4.49
N GLU A 34 -8.71 -2.64 -4.67
CA GLU A 34 -8.48 -1.85 -5.88
C GLU A 34 -7.08 -1.24 -5.99
N ALA A 35 -6.28 -1.28 -4.92
CA ALA A 35 -4.89 -0.84 -4.93
C ALA A 35 -4.05 -1.83 -5.76
N ASN A 36 -3.62 -1.41 -6.95
CA ASN A 36 -2.78 -2.24 -7.83
C ASN A 36 -1.32 -1.81 -7.82
N TYR A 37 -1.08 -0.53 -7.53
CA TYR A 37 0.24 0.08 -7.53
C TYR A 37 0.41 0.93 -6.28
N VAL A 38 1.62 0.91 -5.73
CA VAL A 38 2.08 1.78 -4.64
C VAL A 38 3.27 2.59 -5.10
N MET A 39 3.42 3.78 -4.53
CA MET A 39 4.51 4.69 -4.85
C MET A 39 4.74 5.69 -3.73
N GLN A 40 5.94 6.24 -3.70
CA GLN A 40 6.34 7.29 -2.78
C GLN A 40 6.58 8.58 -3.57
N ASP A 41 6.13 9.72 -3.04
CA ASP A 41 6.45 11.03 -3.60
C ASP A 41 7.83 11.54 -3.13
N ARG A 42 8.24 12.72 -3.63
CA ARG A 42 9.49 13.38 -3.22
C ARG A 42 9.54 13.79 -1.74
N ARG A 43 8.40 13.85 -1.06
CA ARG A 43 8.28 14.23 0.36
C ARG A 43 8.31 13.00 1.27
N GLY A 44 8.40 11.80 0.70
CA GLY A 44 8.40 10.54 1.41
C GLY A 44 7.01 9.99 1.71
N LEU A 45 5.94 10.61 1.21
CA LEU A 45 4.57 10.19 1.43
C LEU A 45 4.17 9.07 0.48
N TRP A 46 3.47 8.08 1.01
CA TRP A 46 3.04 6.91 0.26
C TRP A 46 1.62 7.04 -0.27
N TYR A 47 1.42 6.53 -1.48
CA TYR A 47 0.16 6.55 -2.20
C TYR A 47 -0.12 5.19 -2.84
N TYR A 48 -1.39 4.88 -3.06
CA TYR A 48 -1.81 3.78 -3.92
C TYR A 48 -2.67 4.27 -5.09
N SER A 49 -2.72 3.45 -6.15
CA SER A 49 -3.58 3.70 -7.30
C SER A 49 -4.01 2.42 -8.02
N LYS A 50 -5.16 2.50 -8.68
CA LYS A 50 -5.74 1.40 -9.47
C LYS A 50 -5.03 1.18 -10.82
N ARG A 51 -4.50 2.24 -11.43
CA ARG A 51 -3.80 2.19 -12.72
C ARG A 51 -2.34 2.58 -12.53
N LYS A 52 -1.45 2.03 -13.35
CA LYS A 52 -0.04 2.42 -13.33
C LYS A 52 0.05 3.94 -13.57
N PRO A 53 0.62 4.71 -12.63
CA PRO A 53 0.91 6.13 -12.87
C PRO A 53 1.72 6.29 -14.14
N ARG A 54 1.43 7.37 -14.87
CA ARG A 54 2.35 7.87 -15.88
C ARG A 54 3.22 8.91 -15.19
N PRO A 55 4.54 8.66 -15.07
CA PRO A 55 5.47 9.69 -14.66
C PRO A 55 5.23 10.94 -15.51
N LYS A 56 4.87 12.04 -14.88
CA LYS A 56 4.94 13.38 -15.46
C LYS A 56 5.86 14.19 -14.58
N GLU A 57 6.66 15.03 -15.22
CA GLU A 57 7.53 15.95 -14.50
C GLU A 57 6.68 16.88 -13.64
N GLY A 58 6.92 16.85 -12.33
CA GLY A 58 6.28 17.75 -11.36
C GLY A 58 5.09 17.19 -10.58
N ASP A 59 4.40 16.13 -11.03
CA ASP A 59 3.26 15.65 -10.24
C ASP A 59 2.77 14.22 -10.55
N TRP A 60 2.50 13.42 -9.51
CA TRP A 60 1.80 12.12 -9.61
C TRP A 60 0.35 12.21 -9.12
N THR A 61 -0.05 13.35 -8.55
CA THR A 61 -1.11 13.42 -7.54
C THR A 61 -2.58 13.40 -8.04
N PRO A 62 -2.97 13.71 -9.29
CA PRO A 62 -4.39 13.99 -9.55
C PRO A 62 -5.35 12.78 -9.41
N ASN A 63 -4.86 11.55 -9.26
CA ASN A 63 -5.71 10.35 -9.17
C ASN A 63 -5.20 9.30 -8.17
N LYS A 64 -4.56 9.72 -7.07
CA LYS A 64 -3.95 8.81 -6.10
C LYS A 64 -4.51 9.01 -4.72
N THR A 65 -4.69 7.91 -4.01
CA THR A 65 -5.14 7.96 -2.62
C THR A 65 -3.91 7.83 -1.72
N SER A 66 -3.78 8.73 -0.75
CA SER A 66 -2.72 8.62 0.26
C SER A 66 -2.94 7.35 1.09
N ILE A 67 -1.85 6.65 1.37
CA ILE A 67 -1.84 5.53 2.31
C ILE A 67 -1.82 6.16 3.70
N ALA A 68 -2.93 6.07 4.42
CA ALA A 68 -3.09 6.61 5.76
C ALA A 68 -3.38 5.47 6.73
N CYS A 69 -2.51 5.32 7.72
CA CYS A 69 -2.57 4.26 8.72
C CYS A 69 -2.80 4.87 10.10
N ARG A 70 -3.38 4.07 11.01
CA ARG A 70 -3.43 4.42 12.43
C ARG A 70 -2.04 4.19 13.05
N SER A 71 -1.49 5.21 13.69
CA SER A 71 -0.25 5.11 14.46
C SER A 71 -0.51 4.43 15.81
N GLU A 72 0.57 4.02 16.48
CA GLU A 72 0.51 3.46 17.84
C GLU A 72 -0.16 4.40 18.84
N GLY A 73 0.00 5.72 18.66
CA GLY A 73 -0.68 6.74 19.46
C GLY A 73 -2.17 6.95 19.13
N GLY A 74 -2.77 6.11 18.28
CA GLY A 74 -4.20 6.16 17.93
C GLY A 74 -4.59 7.17 16.85
N TYR A 75 -3.64 7.97 16.36
CA TYR A 75 -3.89 8.99 15.33
C TYR A 75 -3.79 8.42 13.92
N VAL A 76 -4.66 8.85 13.01
CA VAL A 76 -4.54 8.50 11.58
C VAL A 76 -3.64 9.51 10.89
N ARG A 77 -2.55 9.03 10.28
CA ARG A 77 -1.61 9.86 9.51
C ARG A 77 -1.24 9.20 8.19
N ALA A 78 -0.90 10.03 7.21
CA ALA A 78 -0.29 9.55 5.98
C ALA A 78 1.03 8.85 6.30
N LEU A 79 1.23 7.67 5.72
CA LEU A 79 2.45 6.90 5.86
C LEU A 79 3.59 7.67 5.19
N LYS A 80 4.64 7.90 5.97
CA LYS A 80 5.85 8.61 5.54
C LYS A 80 7.07 7.78 5.89
N THR A 81 7.95 7.61 4.93
CA THR A 81 9.28 7.03 5.14
C THR A 81 10.32 7.93 4.47
N ASP A 82 11.60 7.69 4.73
CA ASP A 82 12.66 8.37 4.02
C ASP A 82 12.67 7.97 2.53
N THR A 83 13.12 8.88 1.68
CA THR A 83 13.23 8.67 0.23
C THR A 83 14.60 8.12 -0.10
N LEU A 84 14.73 6.80 -0.16
CA LEU A 84 16.00 6.12 -0.47
C LEU A 84 16.29 6.03 -1.98
N LEU A 85 15.24 6.09 -2.80
CA LEU A 85 15.32 6.01 -4.26
C LEU A 85 14.70 7.28 -4.88
N PRO A 86 15.09 7.63 -6.12
CA PRO A 86 14.35 8.62 -6.88
C PRO A 86 12.87 8.24 -6.92
N TRP A 87 12.02 9.18 -6.55
CA TRP A 87 10.57 8.99 -6.44
C TRP A 87 9.92 8.34 -7.69
N LEU A 88 10.47 8.56 -8.90
CA LEU A 88 10.01 7.92 -10.14
C LEU A 88 10.17 6.40 -10.15
N ASP A 89 11.16 5.90 -9.42
CA ASP A 89 11.54 4.48 -9.37
C ASP A 89 10.83 3.72 -8.23
N THR A 90 10.07 4.44 -7.40
CA THR A 90 9.36 3.86 -6.24
C THR A 90 8.07 3.15 -6.62
N CYS A 91 7.63 3.24 -7.88
CA CYS A 91 6.37 2.62 -8.32
C CYS A 91 6.48 1.11 -8.40
N GLN A 92 5.76 0.43 -7.52
CA GLN A 92 5.74 -1.02 -7.41
C GLN A 92 4.30 -1.54 -7.54
N ARG A 93 4.14 -2.81 -7.91
CA ARG A 93 2.85 -3.49 -7.84
C ARG A 93 2.60 -3.98 -6.43
N THR A 94 1.35 -3.93 -5.98
CA THR A 94 0.92 -4.57 -4.73
C THR A 94 1.00 -6.09 -4.85
N VAL A 95 1.34 -6.76 -3.76
CA VAL A 95 1.21 -8.21 -3.62
C VAL A 95 -0.27 -8.55 -3.41
N ARG A 96 -0.73 -9.62 -4.05
CA ARG A 96 -2.11 -10.11 -3.95
C ARG A 96 -2.08 -11.60 -3.61
N MET A 97 -2.68 -11.97 -2.50
CA MET A 97 -2.75 -13.35 -2.01
C MET A 97 -4.21 -13.70 -1.74
N VAL A 98 -4.64 -14.89 -2.17
CA VAL A 98 -5.93 -15.43 -1.76
C VAL A 98 -5.72 -16.11 -0.40
N SER A 99 -6.42 -15.65 0.64
CA SER A 99 -6.40 -16.29 1.96
C SER A 99 -7.25 -17.56 1.90
N GLY A 100 -6.70 -18.61 1.30
CA GLY A 100 -7.36 -19.90 1.21
C GLY A 100 -7.17 -20.72 2.48
N ALA A 101 -8.26 -21.03 3.17
CA ALA A 101 -8.38 -22.26 3.97
C ALA A 101 -8.14 -23.54 3.13
N GLY A 102 -7.94 -23.43 1.81
CA GLY A 102 -7.61 -24.53 0.89
C GLY A 102 -6.12 -24.70 0.56
N LEU A 103 -5.18 -24.08 1.29
CA LEU A 103 -3.73 -24.27 1.07
C LEU A 103 -3.21 -25.66 1.50
N ALA A 104 -4.04 -26.53 2.04
CA ALA A 104 -3.67 -27.92 2.33
C ALA A 104 -3.39 -28.77 1.07
N GLU A 105 -3.77 -28.32 -0.14
CA GLU A 105 -3.67 -29.14 -1.36
C GLU A 105 -2.62 -28.71 -2.39
N ARG A 106 -1.87 -27.62 -2.20
CA ARG A 106 -0.78 -27.25 -3.13
C ARG A 106 0.57 -27.67 -2.57
N ARG A 107 0.92 -28.94 -2.76
CA ARG A 107 2.34 -29.34 -2.76
C ARG A 107 3.03 -28.67 -3.96
N PRO A 108 4.21 -28.07 -3.80
CA PRO A 108 5.03 -27.71 -4.95
C PRO A 108 5.38 -28.99 -5.72
N ALA A 109 5.22 -28.97 -7.03
CA ALA A 109 5.64 -30.07 -7.88
C ALA A 109 7.18 -30.17 -7.84
N ASP A 110 7.69 -31.37 -7.55
CA ASP A 110 9.08 -31.78 -7.81
C ASP A 110 9.43 -31.69 -9.30
#